data_AF-A0A946JR31-F1
#
_entry.id   AF-A0A946JR31-F1
#
_cell.length_a   1.000
_cell.length_b   1.000
_cell.length_c   1.000
_cell.angle_alpha   90.00
_cell.angle_beta   90.00
_cell.angle_gamma   90.00
#
_symmetry.space_group_name_H-M   'P 1'
#
loop_
_entity.id
_entity.type
_entity.pdbx_description
1 polymer ?
#
loop_
_entity_poly.entity_id
_entity_poly.type
_entity_poly.pdbx_seq_one_letter_code
_entity_poly.pdbx_strand_id
1 'polypeptide(L)'
;MSKFVNILSAVFEKPQNWIWTKEKNEQSVYDLIDDLLGASGEVKGVTLAREILNYYFSFSSEEKLSFFNYLCVELDIIPDDIRKKLDIYEANKTKINYSAYMSAAEPKRQELIRKLNQVPAATPKLVEMRCDLLKLVKKYPKLAAVDLDFQHLFASWFNRGFLVLQKVSWQSPANILEKIIQYEAVHEIKSWKDLQGRLEPENRRCFAFFHPSMPNEPLIFVEVALTHGIPNSIQDLLNNEQTVDENIAFDTAVFYSISNCQSGLAGISFGNFLIKQVVEDLTSEFGNLKTFVTLSPIPLFQSWLKNEGAKIKMKENNNLSKLVAFYLLNGKRDDGLPFDPVARFHLGNGAQVHAVHENADISEKGINQSQGMMVNYLYDPSMIGINHEKFVSENIIPASNEIISLSKSVVKVE
;
A
#
# COMPACT_ATOMS: atom_id res chain seq x y z
N MET A 1 -6.73 20.33 -20.25
CA MET A 1 -5.70 19.94 -19.27
C MET A 1 -5.25 21.10 -18.38
N SER A 2 -4.93 22.30 -18.88
CA SER A 2 -4.36 23.39 -18.04
C SER A 2 -5.23 23.85 -16.86
N LYS A 3 -6.56 23.94 -17.00
CA LYS A 3 -7.45 24.30 -15.88
C LYS A 3 -7.47 23.26 -14.74
N PHE A 4 -7.37 21.97 -15.07
CA PHE A 4 -7.35 20.89 -14.08
C PHE A 4 -6.01 20.82 -13.35
N VAL A 5 -4.91 21.01 -14.09
CA VAL A 5 -3.56 21.14 -13.52
C VAL A 5 -3.49 22.32 -12.55
N ASN A 6 -4.02 23.50 -12.92
CA ASN A 6 -4.04 24.66 -12.04
C ASN A 6 -4.88 24.45 -10.76
N ILE A 7 -6.00 23.72 -10.86
CA ILE A 7 -6.82 23.37 -9.68
C ILE A 7 -6.05 22.41 -8.77
N LEU A 8 -5.42 21.37 -9.34
CA LEU A 8 -4.60 20.44 -8.56
C LEU A 8 -3.44 21.18 -7.87
N SER A 9 -2.66 21.98 -8.61
CA SER A 9 -1.57 22.78 -8.03
C SER A 9 -2.06 23.65 -6.85
N ALA A 10 -3.20 24.34 -7.00
CA ALA A 10 -3.77 25.14 -5.91
C ALA A 10 -4.20 24.31 -4.68
N VAL A 11 -4.61 23.04 -4.87
CA VAL A 11 -4.92 22.12 -3.77
C VAL A 11 -3.64 21.65 -3.07
N PHE A 12 -2.59 21.36 -3.82
CA PHE A 12 -1.29 20.96 -3.29
C PHE A 12 -0.57 22.09 -2.53
N GLU A 13 -0.79 23.35 -2.93
CA GLU A 13 -0.20 24.53 -2.29
C GLU A 13 -0.91 24.99 -1.00
N LYS A 14 -2.10 24.47 -0.69
CA LYS A 14 -2.86 24.90 0.48
C LYS A 14 -2.18 24.38 1.76
N PRO A 15 -1.85 25.24 2.75
CA PRO A 15 -1.20 24.80 3.98
C PRO A 15 -2.09 23.81 4.75
N GLN A 16 -1.58 22.60 4.96
CA GLN A 16 -2.26 21.49 5.66
C GLN A 16 -1.79 21.37 7.12
N ASN A 17 -1.51 22.49 7.78
CA ASN A 17 -1.03 22.45 9.16
C ASN A 17 -2.18 22.20 10.12
N TRP A 18 -2.06 21.14 10.92
CA TRP A 18 -3.00 20.87 12.01
C TRP A 18 -2.91 21.95 13.08
N ILE A 19 -4.05 22.50 13.49
CA ILE A 19 -4.14 23.54 14.51
C ILE A 19 -4.61 22.88 15.82
N TRP A 20 -3.70 22.80 16.78
CA TRP A 20 -4.01 22.35 18.13
C TRP A 20 -4.74 23.45 18.92
N THR A 21 -5.87 23.12 19.51
CA THR A 21 -6.57 24.01 20.46
C THR A 21 -6.18 23.65 21.89
N LYS A 22 -5.97 24.67 22.73
CA LYS A 22 -5.62 24.49 24.15
C LYS A 22 -6.83 24.43 25.08
N GLU A 23 -8.02 24.76 24.58
CA GLU A 23 -9.24 24.75 25.36
C GLU A 23 -9.64 23.31 25.66
N LYS A 24 -9.50 22.91 26.94
CA LYS A 24 -10.09 21.67 27.43
C LYS A 24 -11.58 21.90 27.55
N ASN A 25 -12.36 21.16 26.78
CA ASN A 25 -13.79 21.05 26.99
C ASN A 25 -14.01 20.25 28.30
N GLU A 26 -15.00 20.61 29.11
CA GLU A 26 -15.34 19.83 30.31
C GLU A 26 -16.12 18.55 29.94
N GLN A 27 -16.67 18.49 28.73
CA GLN A 27 -17.41 17.34 28.20
C GLN A 27 -16.49 16.16 27.86
N SER A 28 -17.03 14.94 27.97
CA SER A 28 -16.30 13.75 27.55
C SER A 28 -16.23 13.67 26.02
N VAL A 29 -15.23 12.97 25.48
CA VAL A 29 -15.13 12.74 24.02
C VAL A 29 -16.36 12.04 23.45
N TYR A 30 -17.05 11.23 24.26
CA TYR A 30 -18.23 10.47 23.85
C TYR A 30 -19.44 11.40 23.69
N ASP A 31 -19.61 12.36 24.59
CA ASP A 31 -20.66 13.39 24.46
C ASP A 31 -20.43 14.24 23.21
N LEU A 32 -19.17 14.56 22.90
CA LEU A 32 -18.82 15.30 21.67
C LEU A 32 -19.12 14.50 20.41
N ILE A 33 -18.96 13.17 20.43
CA ILE A 33 -19.32 12.29 19.31
C ILE A 33 -20.83 12.31 19.09
N ASP A 34 -21.62 12.17 20.15
CA ASP A 34 -23.08 12.21 20.07
C ASP A 34 -23.57 13.57 19.55
N ASP A 35 -22.99 14.67 20.05
CA ASP A 35 -23.27 16.01 19.56
C ASP A 35 -22.89 16.19 18.08
N LEU A 36 -21.74 15.66 17.65
CA LEU A 36 -21.30 15.74 16.26
C LEU A 36 -22.22 14.95 15.33
N LEU A 37 -22.63 13.74 15.73
CA LEU A 37 -23.56 12.92 14.97
C LEU A 37 -24.95 13.56 14.89
N GLY A 38 -25.41 14.23 15.96
CA GLY A 38 -26.67 14.98 16.00
C GLY A 38 -26.63 16.37 15.33
N ALA A 39 -25.44 16.94 15.10
CA ALA A 39 -25.31 18.29 14.54
C ALA A 39 -25.69 18.36 13.05
N SER A 40 -26.53 19.34 12.72
CA SER A 40 -26.93 19.68 11.35
C SER A 40 -26.19 20.89 10.75
N GLY A 41 -25.51 21.70 11.57
CA GLY A 41 -24.79 22.89 11.13
C GLY A 41 -23.31 22.64 10.83
N GLU A 42 -22.86 23.01 9.62
CA GLU A 42 -21.47 22.77 9.14
C GLU A 42 -20.40 23.39 10.06
N VAL A 43 -20.58 24.63 10.50
CA VAL A 43 -19.58 25.34 11.34
C VAL A 43 -19.41 24.66 12.70
N LYS A 44 -20.53 24.31 13.37
CA LYS A 44 -20.49 23.62 14.67
C LYS A 44 -19.87 22.22 14.53
N GLY A 45 -20.20 21.51 13.44
CA GLY A 45 -19.66 20.18 13.15
C GLY A 45 -18.13 20.17 13.01
N VAL A 46 -17.56 21.12 12.27
CA VAL A 46 -16.08 21.21 12.10
C VAL A 46 -15.37 21.48 13.43
N THR A 47 -15.94 22.31 14.31
CA THR A 47 -15.36 22.58 15.64
C THR A 47 -15.37 21.33 16.51
N LEU A 48 -16.52 20.66 16.63
CA LEU A 48 -16.65 19.42 17.42
C LEU A 48 -15.72 18.32 16.90
N ALA A 49 -15.67 18.13 15.57
CA ALA A 49 -14.79 17.15 14.94
C ALA A 49 -13.30 17.43 15.23
N ARG A 50 -12.88 18.70 15.23
CA ARG A 50 -11.50 19.07 15.59
C ARG A 50 -11.20 18.77 17.05
N GLU A 51 -12.14 19.06 17.96
CA GLU A 51 -12.00 18.76 19.38
C GLU A 51 -11.86 17.25 19.61
N ILE A 52 -12.72 16.42 19.00
CA ILE A 52 -12.65 14.95 19.09
C ILE A 52 -11.28 14.44 18.63
N LEU A 53 -10.75 14.94 17.51
CA LEU A 53 -9.42 14.55 17.03
C LEU A 53 -8.33 15.00 18.02
N ASN A 54 -8.40 16.22 18.56
CA ASN A 54 -7.45 16.70 19.57
C ASN A 54 -7.46 15.82 20.84
N TYR A 55 -8.64 15.41 21.32
CA TYR A 55 -8.76 14.44 22.43
C TYR A 55 -8.07 13.13 22.07
N TYR A 56 -8.42 12.54 20.92
CA TYR A 56 -7.86 11.26 20.51
C TYR A 56 -6.32 11.26 20.47
N PHE A 57 -5.71 12.32 19.96
CA PHE A 57 -4.24 12.41 19.90
C PHE A 57 -3.57 12.74 21.23
N SER A 58 -4.34 13.18 22.23
CA SER A 58 -3.86 13.34 23.61
C SER A 58 -3.96 12.06 24.44
N PHE A 59 -4.68 11.04 23.96
CA PHE A 59 -4.91 9.80 24.68
C PHE A 59 -3.68 8.92 24.83
N SER A 60 -3.59 8.30 26.02
CA SER A 60 -2.77 7.15 26.31
C SER A 60 -3.20 5.91 25.50
N SER A 61 -2.39 4.85 25.54
CA SER A 61 -2.71 3.60 24.82
C SER A 61 -4.00 2.93 25.34
N GLU A 62 -4.29 3.05 26.64
CA GLU A 62 -5.51 2.49 27.25
C GLU A 62 -6.76 3.31 26.87
N GLU A 63 -6.64 4.63 26.85
CA GLU A 63 -7.72 5.52 26.41
C GLU A 63 -8.04 5.33 24.92
N LYS A 64 -7.03 5.16 24.05
CA LYS A 64 -7.25 4.81 22.64
C LYS A 64 -7.98 3.48 22.47
N LEU A 65 -7.65 2.47 23.28
CA LEU A 65 -8.39 1.20 23.28
C LEU A 65 -9.85 1.39 23.69
N SER A 66 -10.11 2.15 24.76
CA SER A 66 -11.46 2.48 25.21
C SER A 66 -12.24 3.22 24.12
N PHE A 67 -11.61 4.17 23.42
CA PHE A 67 -12.20 4.89 22.29
C PHE A 67 -12.61 3.94 21.17
N PHE A 68 -11.73 3.03 20.72
CA PHE A 68 -12.08 2.08 19.66
C PHE A 68 -13.13 1.05 20.10
N ASN A 69 -13.14 0.65 21.38
CA ASN A 69 -14.21 -0.20 21.91
C ASN A 69 -15.56 0.52 21.89
N TYR A 70 -15.60 1.80 22.25
CA TYR A 70 -16.80 2.62 22.13
C TYR A 70 -17.30 2.67 20.67
N LEU A 71 -16.42 2.92 19.69
CA LEU A 71 -16.79 2.87 18.26
C LEU A 71 -17.33 1.50 17.83
N CYS A 72 -16.79 0.42 18.39
CA CYS A 72 -17.16 -0.94 18.05
C CYS A 72 -18.50 -1.36 18.65
N VAL A 73 -18.89 -0.80 19.81
CA VAL A 73 -20.08 -1.23 20.56
C VAL A 73 -21.21 -0.21 20.44
N GLU A 74 -20.97 1.04 20.81
CA GLU A 74 -22.02 2.08 20.91
C GLU A 74 -22.41 2.64 19.54
N LEU A 75 -21.50 2.58 18.57
CA LEU A 75 -21.74 3.05 17.20
C LEU A 75 -21.95 1.91 16.20
N ASP A 76 -22.28 0.71 16.69
CA ASP A 76 -22.61 -0.43 15.83
C ASP A 76 -24.00 -0.31 15.22
N ILE A 77 -24.27 -1.19 14.25
CA ILE A 77 -25.61 -1.37 13.71
C ILE A 77 -26.58 -1.86 14.78
N ILE A 78 -27.87 -1.56 14.61
CA ILE A 78 -28.96 -2.04 15.47
C ILE A 78 -29.73 -3.12 14.70
N PRO A 79 -29.46 -4.43 14.93
CA PRO A 79 -29.99 -5.50 14.09
C PRO A 79 -31.52 -5.52 14.00
N ASP A 80 -32.21 -5.19 15.10
CA ASP A 80 -33.68 -5.17 15.12
C ASP A 80 -34.28 -4.02 14.32
N ASP A 81 -33.60 -2.88 14.24
CA ASP A 81 -34.03 -1.78 13.38
C ASP A 81 -33.81 -2.15 11.90
N ILE A 82 -32.65 -2.74 11.57
CA ILE A 82 -32.36 -3.23 10.22
C ILE A 82 -33.42 -4.22 9.75
N ARG A 83 -33.76 -5.23 10.57
CA ARG A 83 -34.79 -6.24 10.24
C ARG A 83 -36.13 -5.57 9.92
N LYS A 84 -36.59 -4.68 10.80
CA LYS A 84 -37.86 -3.96 10.58
C LYS A 84 -37.85 -3.14 9.29
N LYS A 85 -36.77 -2.42 9.00
CA LYS A 85 -36.64 -1.63 7.76
C LYS A 85 -36.56 -2.50 6.52
N LEU A 86 -35.90 -3.65 6.60
CA LEU A 86 -35.83 -4.63 5.53
C LEU A 86 -37.22 -5.21 5.21
N ASP A 87 -37.97 -5.64 6.23
CA ASP A 87 -39.33 -6.17 6.06
C ASP A 87 -40.24 -5.15 5.35
N ILE A 88 -40.16 -3.87 5.75
CA ILE A 88 -40.92 -2.77 5.12
C ILE A 88 -40.50 -2.57 3.66
N TYR A 89 -39.19 -2.65 3.35
CA TYR A 89 -38.69 -2.53 2.00
C TYR A 89 -39.08 -3.72 1.12
N GLU A 90 -39.03 -4.94 1.64
CA GLU A 90 -39.46 -6.14 0.93
C GLU A 90 -40.95 -6.10 0.58
N ALA A 91 -41.78 -5.66 1.53
CA ALA A 91 -43.22 -5.48 1.32
C ALA A 91 -43.52 -4.38 0.29
N ASN A 92 -42.71 -3.31 0.24
CA ASN A 92 -42.90 -2.21 -0.70
C ASN A 92 -41.59 -1.54 -1.11
N LYS A 93 -41.09 -1.85 -2.31
CA LYS A 93 -39.79 -1.43 -2.85
C LYS A 93 -39.80 0.02 -3.37
N THR A 94 -40.07 0.98 -2.49
CA THR A 94 -40.00 2.41 -2.81
C THR A 94 -38.61 2.99 -2.52
N LYS A 95 -38.30 4.15 -3.14
CA LYS A 95 -37.09 4.93 -2.84
C LYS A 95 -36.93 5.24 -1.34
N ILE A 96 -38.03 5.58 -0.66
CA ILE A 96 -38.03 5.95 0.76
C ILE A 96 -37.65 4.74 1.62
N ASN A 97 -38.27 3.58 1.34
CA ASN A 97 -38.01 2.36 2.11
C ASN A 97 -36.60 1.82 1.86
N TYR A 98 -36.12 1.87 0.60
CA TYR A 98 -34.73 1.54 0.27
C TYR A 98 -33.75 2.43 1.03
N SER A 99 -33.96 3.76 1.01
CA SER A 99 -33.11 4.70 1.74
C SER A 99 -33.12 4.43 3.24
N ALA A 100 -34.28 4.15 3.83
CA ALA A 100 -34.38 3.86 5.26
C ALA A 100 -33.66 2.56 5.65
N TYR A 101 -33.74 1.52 4.82
CA TYR A 101 -32.97 0.28 5.01
C TYR A 101 -31.47 0.52 4.91
N MET A 102 -31.01 1.20 3.85
CA MET A 102 -29.58 1.50 3.67
C MET A 102 -29.02 2.34 4.82
N SER A 103 -29.75 3.37 5.28
CA SER A 103 -29.35 4.18 6.43
C SER A 103 -29.29 3.40 7.74
N ALA A 104 -30.18 2.41 7.94
CA ALA A 104 -30.13 1.55 9.13
C ALA A 104 -28.99 0.53 9.07
N ALA A 105 -28.62 0.07 7.87
CA ALA A 105 -27.55 -0.90 7.64
C ALA A 105 -26.13 -0.29 7.71
N GLU A 106 -26.01 1.04 7.60
CA GLU A 106 -24.74 1.74 7.77
C GLU A 106 -24.46 2.03 9.26
N PRO A 107 -23.33 1.58 9.81
CA PRO A 107 -23.00 1.86 11.20
C PRO A 107 -22.64 3.35 11.38
N LYS A 108 -23.03 3.93 12.52
CA LYS A 108 -22.80 5.36 12.83
C LYS A 108 -21.32 5.76 12.78
N ARG A 109 -20.40 4.80 12.97
CA ARG A 109 -18.96 5.04 12.86
C ARG A 109 -18.52 5.49 11.45
N GLN A 110 -19.21 5.10 10.37
CA GLN A 110 -18.90 5.63 9.04
C GLN A 110 -19.24 7.12 8.93
N GLU A 111 -20.42 7.52 9.40
CA GLU A 111 -20.82 8.92 9.45
C GLU A 111 -19.87 9.74 10.33
N LEU A 112 -19.48 9.22 11.50
CA LEU A 112 -18.50 9.86 12.37
C LEU A 112 -17.19 10.12 11.62
N ILE A 113 -16.60 9.09 11.00
CA ILE A 113 -15.33 9.23 10.28
C ILE A 113 -15.46 10.22 9.11
N ARG A 114 -16.58 10.22 8.38
CA ARG A 114 -16.88 11.22 7.34
C ARG A 114 -16.92 12.64 7.90
N LYS A 115 -17.58 12.86 9.04
CA LYS A 115 -17.63 14.17 9.71
C LYS A 115 -16.26 14.60 10.24
N LEU A 116 -15.47 13.69 10.81
CA LEU A 116 -14.10 13.98 11.25
C LEU A 116 -13.23 14.46 10.08
N ASN A 117 -13.40 13.89 8.89
CA ASN A 117 -12.64 14.25 7.70
C ASN A 117 -13.02 15.61 7.09
N GLN A 118 -14.09 16.27 7.56
CA GLN A 118 -14.45 17.63 7.13
C GLN A 118 -13.50 18.69 7.70
N VAL A 119 -12.76 18.35 8.76
CA VAL A 119 -11.77 19.25 9.34
C VAL A 119 -10.57 19.38 8.38
N PRO A 120 -10.12 20.60 8.06
CA PRO A 120 -8.90 20.79 7.28
C PRO A 120 -7.71 20.02 7.88
N ALA A 121 -6.93 19.35 7.04
CA ALA A 121 -5.80 18.50 7.43
C ALA A 121 -6.16 17.27 8.31
N ALA A 122 -7.42 16.84 8.38
CA ALA A 122 -7.80 15.65 9.14
C ALA A 122 -7.46 14.33 8.44
N THR A 123 -7.35 14.29 7.11
CA THR A 123 -7.08 13.03 6.40
C THR A 123 -5.80 12.33 6.87
N PRO A 124 -4.62 13.01 6.97
CA PRO A 124 -3.43 12.41 7.58
C PRO A 124 -3.66 11.92 9.02
N LYS A 125 -4.48 12.63 9.79
CA LYS A 125 -4.81 12.26 11.17
C LYS A 125 -5.68 11.02 11.24
N LEU A 126 -6.65 10.85 10.35
CA LEU A 126 -7.42 9.63 10.27
C LEU A 126 -6.56 8.43 9.84
N VAL A 127 -5.59 8.65 8.95
CA VAL A 127 -4.60 7.62 8.58
C VAL A 127 -3.77 7.22 9.81
N GLU A 128 -3.29 8.20 10.60
CA GLU A 128 -2.57 7.97 11.85
C GLU A 128 -3.42 7.22 12.90
N MET A 129 -4.69 7.60 13.06
CA MET A 129 -5.66 6.91 13.91
C MET A 129 -5.85 5.45 13.49
N ARG A 130 -5.92 5.19 12.18
CA ARG A 130 -5.98 3.82 11.66
C ARG A 130 -4.69 3.03 11.92
N CYS A 131 -3.52 3.65 11.88
CA CYS A 131 -2.27 2.99 12.27
C CYS A 131 -2.34 2.43 13.71
N ASP A 132 -2.93 3.20 14.63
CA ASP A 132 -3.14 2.76 16.01
C ASP A 132 -4.15 1.61 16.10
N LEU A 133 -5.27 1.71 15.37
CA LEU A 133 -6.27 0.65 15.28
C LEU A 133 -5.66 -0.67 14.80
N LEU A 134 -4.85 -0.65 13.73
CA LEU A 134 -4.20 -1.84 13.18
C LEU A 134 -3.25 -2.52 14.18
N LYS A 135 -2.61 -1.77 15.08
CA LYS A 135 -1.80 -2.34 16.17
C LYS A 135 -2.68 -3.03 17.21
N LEU A 136 -3.83 -2.46 17.51
CA LEU A 136 -4.78 -3.00 18.50
C LEU A 136 -5.54 -4.23 17.96
N VAL A 137 -5.92 -4.26 16.69
CA VAL A 137 -6.62 -5.41 16.06
C VAL A 137 -5.86 -6.71 16.23
N LYS A 138 -4.51 -6.68 16.20
CA LYS A 138 -3.66 -7.86 16.45
C LYS A 138 -3.89 -8.49 17.82
N LYS A 139 -4.24 -7.67 18.83
CA LYS A 139 -4.49 -8.10 20.22
C LYS A 139 -5.99 -8.28 20.49
N TYR A 140 -6.84 -7.50 19.82
CA TYR A 140 -8.28 -7.45 20.02
C TYR A 140 -9.02 -7.61 18.69
N PRO A 141 -9.21 -8.85 18.20
CA PRO A 141 -9.75 -9.10 16.85
C PRO A 141 -11.16 -8.54 16.60
N LYS A 142 -11.96 -8.30 17.65
CA LYS A 142 -13.30 -7.68 17.53
C LYS A 142 -13.25 -6.28 16.91
N LEU A 143 -12.15 -5.54 17.12
CA LEU A 143 -11.96 -4.21 16.54
C LEU A 143 -11.79 -4.23 15.01
N ALA A 144 -11.61 -5.40 14.40
CA ALA A 144 -11.51 -5.53 12.94
C ALA A 144 -12.77 -5.02 12.22
N ALA A 145 -13.94 -5.06 12.88
CA ALA A 145 -15.16 -4.47 12.33
C ALA A 145 -14.99 -2.96 12.08
N VAL A 146 -14.34 -2.23 12.99
CA VAL A 146 -14.05 -0.79 12.82
C VAL A 146 -13.05 -0.57 11.67
N ASP A 147 -12.06 -1.45 11.52
CA ASP A 147 -11.09 -1.35 10.41
C ASP A 147 -11.76 -1.53 9.05
N LEU A 148 -12.78 -2.38 8.92
CA LEU A 148 -13.53 -2.54 7.67
C LEU A 148 -14.19 -1.23 7.22
N ASP A 149 -14.72 -0.44 8.16
CA ASP A 149 -15.33 0.86 7.83
C ASP A 149 -14.29 1.91 7.45
N PHE A 150 -13.13 1.91 8.12
CA PHE A 150 -12.00 2.71 7.68
C PHE A 150 -11.54 2.32 6.27
N GLN A 151 -11.43 1.03 5.97
CA GLN A 151 -11.06 0.53 4.65
C GLN A 151 -12.06 0.97 3.59
N HIS A 152 -13.36 0.86 3.89
CA HIS A 152 -14.43 1.31 3.00
C HIS A 152 -14.29 2.80 2.65
N LEU A 153 -14.12 3.65 3.66
CA LEU A 153 -14.00 5.10 3.45
C LEU A 153 -12.69 5.47 2.76
N PHE A 154 -11.56 4.88 3.16
CA PHE A 154 -10.26 5.16 2.55
C PHE A 154 -10.18 4.67 1.10
N ALA A 155 -10.82 3.56 0.74
CA ALA A 155 -10.90 3.12 -0.65
C ALA A 155 -11.62 4.15 -1.55
N SER A 156 -12.61 4.86 -1.00
CA SER A 156 -13.30 5.94 -1.70
C SER A 156 -12.47 7.23 -1.76
N TRP A 157 -11.85 7.62 -0.64
CA TRP A 157 -11.09 8.88 -0.53
C TRP A 157 -9.76 8.85 -1.28
N PHE A 158 -9.04 7.73 -1.24
CA PHE A 158 -7.76 7.52 -1.91
C PHE A 158 -7.94 6.86 -3.28
N ASN A 159 -8.91 7.37 -4.05
CA ASN A 159 -9.18 6.88 -5.39
C ASN A 159 -7.96 7.12 -6.29
N ARG A 160 -7.58 6.08 -7.03
CA ARG A 160 -6.51 6.11 -8.04
C ARG A 160 -6.55 7.33 -8.97
N GLY A 161 -7.74 7.82 -9.32
CA GLY A 161 -7.92 8.93 -10.26
C GLY A 161 -7.34 10.26 -9.79
N PHE A 162 -7.05 10.39 -8.49
CA PHE A 162 -6.42 11.56 -7.89
C PHE A 162 -4.96 11.35 -7.50
N LEU A 163 -4.42 10.15 -7.67
CA LEU A 163 -3.00 9.92 -7.44
C LEU A 163 -2.19 10.62 -8.52
N VAL A 164 -1.19 11.38 -8.08
CA VAL A 164 -0.28 12.12 -8.94
C VAL A 164 1.10 11.50 -8.80
N LEU A 165 1.62 10.97 -9.91
CA LEU A 165 3.01 10.56 -10.01
C LEU A 165 3.90 11.80 -10.11
N GLN A 166 4.94 11.87 -9.28
CA GLN A 166 5.95 12.91 -9.33
C GLN A 166 7.35 12.30 -9.29
N LYS A 167 8.29 12.91 -10.02
CA LYS A 167 9.71 12.58 -9.92
C LYS A 167 10.27 13.17 -8.63
N VAL A 168 10.98 12.36 -7.86
CA VAL A 168 11.72 12.77 -6.67
C VAL A 168 13.20 12.82 -7.05
N SER A 169 13.81 13.98 -6.86
CA SER A 169 15.22 14.23 -7.15
C SER A 169 15.89 14.93 -5.98
N TRP A 170 17.20 15.15 -6.07
CA TRP A 170 17.94 15.91 -5.06
C TRP A 170 17.47 17.37 -4.94
N GLN A 171 16.73 17.89 -5.93
CA GLN A 171 16.13 19.23 -5.89
C GLN A 171 14.74 19.25 -5.23
N SER A 172 14.18 18.08 -4.87
CA SER A 172 12.91 18.01 -4.17
C SER A 172 12.99 18.61 -2.77
N PRO A 173 11.86 19.13 -2.22
CA PRO A 173 11.82 19.70 -0.88
C PRO A 173 12.37 18.76 0.20
N ALA A 174 13.20 19.28 1.10
CA ALA A 174 13.88 18.49 2.14
C ALA A 174 12.91 17.69 3.04
N ASN A 175 11.73 18.24 3.33
CA ASN A 175 10.70 17.56 4.12
C ASN A 175 10.11 16.32 3.40
N ILE A 176 10.16 16.26 2.07
CA ILE A 176 9.78 15.06 1.30
C ILE A 176 10.93 14.06 1.35
N LEU A 177 12.17 14.52 1.16
CA LEU A 177 13.37 13.67 1.20
C LEU A 177 13.55 12.98 2.57
N GLU A 178 13.33 13.69 3.67
CA GLU A 178 13.32 13.13 5.03
C GLU A 178 12.32 11.98 5.18
N LYS A 179 11.14 12.11 4.55
CA LYS A 179 10.11 11.08 4.57
C LYS A 179 10.49 9.87 3.74
N ILE A 180 11.15 10.05 2.59
CA ILE A 180 11.68 8.92 1.82
C ILE A 180 12.68 8.12 2.67
N ILE A 181 13.59 8.79 3.40
CA ILE A 181 14.50 8.12 4.34
C ILE A 181 13.70 7.37 5.42
N GLN A 182 12.71 8.01 6.03
CA GLN A 182 11.90 7.41 7.10
C GLN A 182 11.08 6.20 6.64
N TYR A 183 10.61 6.21 5.39
CA TYR A 183 9.66 5.23 4.87
C TYR A 183 10.29 4.10 4.07
N GLU A 184 11.60 4.12 3.84
CA GLU A 184 12.28 3.07 3.10
C GLU A 184 12.25 1.73 3.84
N ALA A 185 11.44 0.82 3.29
CA ALA A 185 11.07 -0.44 3.94
C ALA A 185 11.75 -1.67 3.32
N VAL A 186 12.41 -1.54 2.17
CA VAL A 186 13.06 -2.64 1.44
C VAL A 186 14.56 -2.65 1.77
N HIS A 187 15.26 -1.55 1.48
CA HIS A 187 16.70 -1.36 1.65
C HIS A 187 16.98 -0.05 2.40
N GLU A 188 17.06 -0.16 3.73
CA GLU A 188 17.25 0.97 4.66
C GLU A 188 18.24 2.03 4.14
N ILE A 189 17.80 3.30 4.14
CA ILE A 189 18.64 4.45 3.81
C ILE A 189 19.27 4.97 5.11
N LYS A 190 20.58 4.84 5.25
CA LYS A 190 21.27 5.07 6.53
C LYS A 190 21.64 6.52 6.78
N SER A 191 21.64 7.36 5.73
CA SER A 191 22.06 8.75 5.82
C SER A 191 21.60 9.58 4.62
N TRP A 192 21.71 10.91 4.74
CA TRP A 192 21.52 11.83 3.61
C TRP A 192 22.46 11.55 2.43
N LYS A 193 23.69 11.11 2.70
CA LYS A 193 24.67 10.74 1.66
C LYS A 193 24.24 9.48 0.91
N ASP A 194 23.65 8.52 1.62
CA ASP A 194 23.06 7.32 1.03
C ASP A 194 21.87 7.71 0.13
N LEU A 195 20.95 8.55 0.62
CA LEU A 195 19.86 9.09 -0.20
C LEU A 195 20.37 9.81 -1.45
N GLN A 196 21.38 10.66 -1.31
CA GLN A 196 21.99 11.37 -2.44
C GLN A 196 22.49 10.39 -3.50
N GLY A 197 23.20 9.33 -3.09
CA GLY A 197 23.68 8.28 -4.00
C GLY A 197 22.56 7.50 -4.72
N ARG A 198 21.32 7.57 -4.24
CA ARG A 198 20.14 6.95 -4.88
C ARG A 198 19.33 7.92 -5.74
N LEU A 199 19.59 9.22 -5.67
CA LEU A 199 18.81 10.26 -6.37
C LEU A 199 19.62 11.08 -7.37
N GLU A 200 20.90 11.32 -7.11
CA GLU A 200 21.76 12.20 -7.90
C GLU A 200 22.36 11.53 -9.15
N PRO A 201 22.81 10.26 -9.12
CA PRO A 201 23.42 9.63 -10.30
C PRO A 201 22.44 9.55 -11.49
N GLU A 202 22.96 9.74 -12.71
CA GLU A 202 22.13 9.73 -13.93
C GLU A 202 21.45 8.37 -14.17
N ASN A 203 22.02 7.29 -13.66
CA ASN A 203 21.47 5.94 -13.72
C ASN A 203 20.49 5.61 -12.57
N ARG A 204 20.02 6.62 -11.83
CA ARG A 204 19.02 6.48 -10.78
C ARG A 204 17.80 7.34 -11.06
N ARG A 205 16.62 6.80 -10.78
CA ARG A 205 15.36 7.53 -10.81
C ARG A 205 14.55 7.16 -9.57
N CYS A 206 13.89 8.14 -8.99
CA CYS A 206 12.93 7.92 -7.92
C CYS A 206 11.62 8.61 -8.28
N PHE A 207 10.52 7.91 -8.02
CA PHE A 207 9.18 8.40 -8.25
C PHE A 207 8.36 8.25 -6.98
N ALA A 208 7.45 9.17 -6.72
CA ALA A 208 6.50 9.06 -5.63
C ALA A 208 5.09 9.41 -6.08
N PHE A 209 4.12 8.67 -5.54
CA PHE A 209 2.70 8.92 -5.71
C PHE A 209 2.20 9.75 -4.55
N PHE A 210 1.59 10.89 -4.88
CA PHE A 210 0.97 11.80 -3.92
C PHE A 210 -0.54 11.85 -4.11
N HIS A 211 -1.25 12.16 -3.04
CA HIS A 211 -2.69 12.41 -3.08
C HIS A 211 -2.99 13.85 -2.66
N PRO A 212 -3.94 14.56 -3.29
CA PRO A 212 -4.25 15.95 -2.97
C PRO A 212 -4.64 16.18 -1.49
N SER A 213 -5.23 15.17 -0.83
CA SER A 213 -5.56 15.23 0.59
C SER A 213 -4.36 15.05 1.53
N MET A 214 -3.21 14.61 1.00
CA MET A 214 -1.96 14.41 1.71
C MET A 214 -0.77 14.88 0.83
N PRO A 215 -0.72 16.17 0.45
CA PRO A 215 0.13 16.65 -0.64
C PRO A 215 1.63 16.58 -0.33
N ASN A 216 1.99 16.61 0.95
CA ASN A 216 3.37 16.53 1.43
C ASN A 216 3.74 15.12 1.92
N GLU A 217 2.88 14.14 1.70
CA GLU A 217 3.10 12.76 2.11
C GLU A 217 3.22 11.88 0.86
N PRO A 218 4.40 11.32 0.57
CA PRO A 218 4.47 10.24 -0.40
C PRO A 218 3.62 9.08 0.15
N LEU A 219 2.73 8.54 -0.67
CA LEU A 219 1.93 7.36 -0.30
C LEU A 219 2.65 6.09 -0.72
N ILE A 220 3.25 6.12 -1.90
CA ILE A 220 4.10 5.07 -2.45
C ILE A 220 5.29 5.78 -3.07
N PHE A 221 6.49 5.24 -2.88
CA PHE A 221 7.61 5.60 -3.75
C PHE A 221 8.25 4.38 -4.37
N VAL A 222 8.94 4.63 -5.47
CA VAL A 222 9.51 3.65 -6.38
C VAL A 222 10.92 4.11 -6.73
N GLU A 223 11.91 3.32 -6.35
CA GLU A 223 13.30 3.54 -6.74
C GLU A 223 13.67 2.63 -7.92
N VAL A 224 14.32 3.23 -8.91
CA VAL A 224 14.70 2.61 -10.18
C VAL A 224 16.18 2.83 -10.45
N ALA A 225 16.87 1.75 -10.80
CA ALA A 225 18.22 1.78 -11.32
C ALA A 225 18.20 1.50 -12.83
N LEU A 226 18.97 2.27 -13.60
CA LEU A 226 19.18 2.03 -15.03
C LEU A 226 20.46 1.23 -15.20
N THR A 227 20.38 0.11 -15.92
CA THR A 227 21.46 -0.87 -16.03
C THR A 227 21.61 -1.37 -17.48
N HIS A 228 22.68 -2.13 -17.70
CA HIS A 228 22.88 -2.96 -18.89
C HIS A 228 22.55 -4.41 -18.51
N GLY A 229 21.39 -4.88 -18.96
CA GLY A 229 20.85 -6.19 -18.61
C GLY A 229 20.23 -6.28 -17.21
N ILE A 230 19.76 -7.48 -16.91
CA ILE A 230 18.97 -7.80 -15.72
C ILE A 230 19.90 -8.11 -14.52
N PRO A 231 19.78 -7.39 -13.39
CA PRO A 231 20.59 -7.67 -12.22
C PRO A 231 20.05 -8.85 -11.41
N ASN A 232 20.96 -9.47 -10.66
CA ASN A 232 20.70 -10.62 -9.79
C ASN A 232 21.15 -10.41 -8.34
N SER A 233 21.67 -9.22 -7.98
CA SER A 233 22.26 -8.92 -6.67
C SER A 233 21.96 -7.47 -6.29
N ILE A 234 21.36 -7.26 -5.12
CA ILE A 234 21.06 -5.91 -4.64
C ILE A 234 22.33 -5.21 -4.15
N GLN A 235 23.27 -5.95 -3.57
CA GLN A 235 24.53 -5.38 -3.11
C GLN A 235 25.32 -4.76 -4.27
N ASP A 236 25.34 -5.43 -5.43
CA ASP A 236 26.00 -4.91 -6.63
C ASP A 236 25.23 -3.70 -7.19
N LEU A 237 23.89 -3.75 -7.17
CA LEU A 237 23.06 -2.66 -7.68
C LEU A 237 23.21 -1.38 -6.86
N LEU A 238 23.33 -1.49 -5.53
CA LEU A 238 23.49 -0.37 -4.61
C LEU A 238 24.95 0.11 -4.49
N ASN A 239 25.91 -0.60 -5.08
CA ASN A 239 27.32 -0.21 -5.02
C ASN A 239 27.61 0.99 -5.93
N ASN A 240 27.69 2.18 -5.34
CA ASN A 240 27.92 3.45 -6.03
C ASN A 240 29.38 3.63 -6.52
N GLU A 241 30.29 2.69 -6.24
CA GLU A 241 31.67 2.72 -6.72
C GLU A 241 31.83 2.12 -8.13
N GLN A 242 30.78 1.53 -8.70
CA GLN A 242 30.81 1.06 -10.08
C GLN A 242 30.87 2.25 -11.04
N THR A 243 31.99 2.38 -11.75
CA THR A 243 32.12 3.28 -12.88
C THR A 243 31.17 2.83 -13.99
N VAL A 244 30.09 3.57 -14.20
CA VAL A 244 29.23 3.38 -15.36
C VAL A 244 29.94 3.99 -16.56
N ASP A 245 30.11 3.23 -17.64
CA ASP A 245 30.59 3.80 -18.91
C ASP A 245 29.46 4.66 -19.50
N GLU A 246 29.60 5.98 -19.35
CA GLU A 246 28.64 6.98 -19.84
C GLU A 246 28.40 6.89 -21.36
N ASN A 247 29.27 6.21 -22.11
CA ASN A 247 29.12 6.04 -23.56
C ASN A 247 28.13 4.92 -23.96
N ILE A 248 27.72 4.06 -23.02
CA ILE A 248 26.80 2.96 -23.31
C ILE A 248 25.41 3.30 -22.76
N ALA A 249 24.45 3.50 -23.66
CA ALA A 249 23.07 3.74 -23.24
C ALA A 249 22.49 2.54 -22.48
N PHE A 250 21.78 2.82 -21.39
CA PHE A 250 21.07 1.81 -20.61
C PHE A 250 19.96 1.15 -21.44
N ASP A 251 19.78 -0.16 -21.26
CA ASP A 251 18.74 -0.94 -21.93
C ASP A 251 17.68 -1.50 -20.96
N THR A 252 17.94 -1.41 -19.65
CA THR A 252 17.14 -2.04 -18.61
C THR A 252 16.83 -1.06 -17.48
N ALA A 253 15.57 -0.99 -17.09
CA ALA A 253 15.12 -0.29 -15.89
C ALA A 253 14.75 -1.31 -14.80
N VAL A 254 15.37 -1.16 -13.63
CA VAL A 254 15.28 -2.10 -12.50
C VAL A 254 14.59 -1.43 -11.33
N PHE A 255 13.35 -1.83 -11.06
CA PHE A 255 12.60 -1.43 -9.86
C PHE A 255 13.11 -2.22 -8.65
N TYR A 256 14.00 -1.63 -7.86
CA TYR A 256 14.66 -2.34 -6.74
C TYR A 256 14.08 -2.00 -5.37
N SER A 257 13.34 -0.89 -5.25
CA SER A 257 12.56 -0.58 -4.05
C SER A 257 11.19 -0.04 -4.41
N ILE A 258 10.15 -0.59 -3.78
CA ILE A 258 8.78 -0.07 -3.83
C ILE A 258 8.23 -0.10 -2.41
N SER A 259 8.01 1.07 -1.84
CA SER A 259 7.65 1.22 -0.43
C SER A 259 6.28 1.87 -0.30
N ASN A 260 5.37 1.25 0.45
CA ASN A 260 4.15 1.90 0.93
C ASN A 260 4.50 2.68 2.20
N CYS A 261 4.42 3.99 2.12
CA CYS A 261 4.85 4.91 3.18
C CYS A 261 3.87 4.97 4.35
N GLN A 262 2.60 4.68 4.10
CA GLN A 262 1.53 4.92 5.06
C GLN A 262 0.97 3.58 5.54
N SER A 263 1.45 3.12 6.71
CA SER A 263 0.94 1.88 7.32
C SER A 263 -0.56 1.91 7.59
N GLY A 264 -1.12 3.09 7.85
CA GLY A 264 -2.56 3.33 7.98
C GLY A 264 -3.31 3.23 6.65
N LEU A 265 -2.64 3.08 5.51
CA LEU A 265 -3.24 2.77 4.21
C LEU A 265 -2.99 1.31 3.81
N ALA A 266 -2.55 0.45 4.73
CA ALA A 266 -2.43 -0.98 4.49
C ALA A 266 -3.79 -1.56 4.05
N GLY A 267 -3.78 -2.34 2.96
CA GLY A 267 -4.97 -2.93 2.36
C GLY A 267 -5.79 -2.00 1.47
N ILE A 268 -5.44 -0.71 1.36
CA ILE A 268 -6.10 0.21 0.44
C ILE A 268 -5.46 0.07 -0.94
N SER A 269 -6.26 -0.27 -1.94
CA SER A 269 -5.78 -0.35 -3.32
C SER A 269 -5.67 1.04 -3.94
N PHE A 270 -4.49 1.36 -4.43
CA PHE A 270 -4.21 2.57 -5.21
C PHE A 270 -4.34 2.31 -6.73
N GLY A 271 -4.95 1.18 -7.10
CA GLY A 271 -5.00 0.69 -8.47
C GLY A 271 -3.83 -0.22 -8.83
N ASN A 272 -4.00 -0.90 -9.96
CA ASN A 272 -3.16 -2.00 -10.43
C ASN A 272 -2.29 -1.62 -11.65
N PHE A 273 -2.01 -0.33 -11.82
CA PHE A 273 -1.22 0.20 -12.94
C PHE A 273 -0.25 1.30 -12.48
N LEU A 274 0.17 1.26 -11.21
CA LEU A 274 1.13 2.23 -10.68
C LEU A 274 2.45 2.11 -11.44
N ILE A 275 2.94 0.88 -11.60
CA ILE A 275 4.20 0.64 -12.29
C ILE A 275 4.09 0.90 -13.79
N LYS A 276 2.90 0.71 -14.39
CA LYS A 276 2.66 1.07 -15.78
C LYS A 276 2.95 2.55 -16.04
N GLN A 277 2.51 3.45 -15.17
CA GLN A 277 2.80 4.89 -15.32
C GLN A 277 4.30 5.18 -15.25
N VAL A 278 5.02 4.53 -14.31
CA VAL A 278 6.47 4.70 -14.20
C VAL A 278 7.20 4.14 -15.44
N VAL A 279 6.76 3.01 -15.98
CA VAL A 279 7.28 2.42 -17.24
C VAL A 279 7.05 3.37 -18.41
N GLU A 280 5.86 3.96 -18.54
CA GLU A 280 5.52 4.94 -19.59
C GLU A 280 6.41 6.19 -19.50
N ASP A 281 6.58 6.74 -18.30
CA ASP A 281 7.45 7.89 -18.03
C ASP A 281 8.92 7.60 -18.40
N LEU A 282 9.43 6.44 -17.99
CA LEU A 282 10.80 6.00 -18.30
C LEU A 282 10.98 5.76 -19.80
N THR A 283 10.00 5.15 -20.47
CA THR A 283 10.04 4.92 -21.93
C THR A 283 10.07 6.24 -22.69
N SER A 284 9.29 7.23 -22.23
CA SER A 284 9.26 8.57 -22.84
C SER A 284 10.57 9.34 -22.61
N GLU A 285 11.23 9.15 -21.47
CA GLU A 285 12.50 9.82 -21.15
C GLU A 285 13.69 9.13 -21.82
N PHE A 286 13.68 7.81 -21.92
CA PHE A 286 14.79 6.99 -22.39
C PHE A 286 14.36 6.02 -23.50
N GLY A 287 14.51 6.43 -24.76
CA GLY A 287 14.10 5.62 -25.91
C GLY A 287 14.88 4.30 -26.11
N ASN A 288 15.99 4.09 -25.39
CA ASN A 288 16.80 2.88 -25.48
C ASN A 288 16.38 1.77 -24.50
N LEU A 289 15.52 2.08 -23.52
CA LEU A 289 15.04 1.09 -22.55
C LEU A 289 14.13 0.07 -23.23
N LYS A 290 14.50 -1.20 -23.13
CA LYS A 290 13.78 -2.35 -23.70
C LYS A 290 13.21 -3.26 -22.63
N THR A 291 13.88 -3.30 -21.47
CA THR A 291 13.58 -4.26 -20.42
C THR A 291 13.17 -3.53 -19.14
N PHE A 292 12.02 -3.88 -18.57
CA PHE A 292 11.53 -3.32 -17.31
C PHE A 292 11.35 -4.46 -16.32
N VAL A 293 12.19 -4.51 -15.29
CA VAL A 293 12.24 -5.64 -14.36
C VAL A 293 12.31 -5.14 -12.93
N THR A 294 11.93 -5.97 -11.98
CA THR A 294 12.13 -5.66 -10.56
C THR A 294 13.30 -6.47 -10.01
N LEU A 295 13.90 -6.05 -8.91
CA LEU A 295 14.69 -6.95 -8.06
C LEU A 295 14.01 -6.94 -6.69
N SER A 296 13.10 -7.90 -6.49
CA SER A 296 12.13 -7.87 -5.39
C SER A 296 12.46 -8.88 -4.28
N PRO A 297 12.21 -8.55 -3.01
CA PRO A 297 12.36 -9.49 -1.90
C PRO A 297 11.23 -10.53 -1.89
N ILE A 298 11.42 -11.60 -1.11
CA ILE A 298 10.46 -12.70 -0.94
C ILE A 298 10.14 -12.88 0.56
N PRO A 299 9.46 -11.90 1.19
CA PRO A 299 9.51 -11.67 2.63
C PRO A 299 8.94 -12.80 3.50
N LEU A 300 8.04 -13.62 2.94
CA LEU A 300 7.35 -14.69 3.69
C LEU A 300 7.83 -16.10 3.35
N PHE A 301 8.87 -16.25 2.50
CA PHE A 301 9.31 -17.56 2.03
C PHE A 301 9.73 -18.49 3.18
N GLN A 302 10.59 -18.03 4.11
CA GLN A 302 11.01 -18.85 5.24
C GLN A 302 9.84 -19.26 6.15
N SER A 303 8.91 -18.35 6.41
CA SER A 303 7.72 -18.63 7.24
C SER A 303 6.81 -19.64 6.56
N TRP A 304 6.60 -19.50 5.25
CA TRP A 304 5.83 -20.45 4.47
C TRP A 304 6.50 -21.83 4.45
N LEU A 305 7.82 -21.90 4.24
CA LEU A 305 8.55 -23.17 4.18
C LEU A 305 8.45 -23.96 5.49
N LYS A 306 8.54 -23.27 6.64
CA LYS A 306 8.42 -23.87 7.97
C LYS A 306 7.01 -24.39 8.28
N ASN A 307 5.98 -23.75 7.72
CA ASN A 307 4.58 -24.05 8.05
C ASN A 307 3.89 -24.87 6.96
N GLU A 308 3.58 -24.25 5.82
CA GLU A 308 2.84 -24.87 4.72
C GLU A 308 3.74 -25.75 3.85
N GLY A 309 4.96 -25.29 3.56
CA GLY A 309 5.93 -26.05 2.75
C GLY A 309 6.31 -27.39 3.38
N ALA A 310 6.37 -27.47 4.71
CA ALA A 310 6.65 -28.70 5.46
C ALA A 310 5.59 -29.80 5.26
N LYS A 311 4.36 -29.44 4.87
CA LYS A 311 3.28 -30.39 4.59
C LYS A 311 3.41 -31.06 3.22
N ILE A 312 4.27 -30.54 2.35
CA ILE A 312 4.43 -30.98 0.96
C ILE A 312 5.52 -32.06 0.89
N LYS A 313 5.22 -33.21 0.27
CA LYS A 313 6.23 -34.24 -0.02
C LYS A 313 7.19 -33.76 -1.12
N MET A 314 8.30 -33.17 -0.71
CA MET A 314 9.34 -32.67 -1.61
C MET A 314 10.33 -33.78 -2.00
N LYS A 315 10.96 -33.67 -3.18
CA LYS A 315 12.11 -34.51 -3.56
C LYS A 315 13.34 -34.18 -2.70
N GLU A 316 14.14 -35.19 -2.38
CA GLU A 316 15.34 -35.06 -1.51
C GLU A 316 16.42 -34.14 -2.11
N ASN A 317 16.50 -34.01 -3.45
CA ASN A 317 17.51 -33.20 -4.15
C ASN A 317 16.99 -31.83 -4.64
N ASN A 318 16.08 -31.19 -3.89
CA ASN A 318 15.60 -29.85 -4.25
C ASN A 318 16.61 -28.78 -3.83
N ASN A 319 16.92 -27.86 -4.74
CA ASN A 319 17.67 -26.65 -4.43
C ASN A 319 16.72 -25.48 -4.12
N LEU A 320 17.29 -24.41 -3.55
CA LEU A 320 16.54 -23.27 -3.07
C LEU A 320 15.77 -22.58 -4.21
N SER A 321 16.38 -22.42 -5.38
CA SER A 321 15.74 -21.87 -6.59
C SER A 321 14.45 -22.60 -6.98
N LYS A 322 14.46 -23.95 -6.97
CA LYS A 322 13.26 -24.75 -7.28
C LYS A 322 12.16 -24.54 -6.24
N LEU A 323 12.53 -24.53 -4.95
CA LEU A 323 11.58 -24.31 -3.86
C LEU A 323 10.92 -22.93 -3.93
N VAL A 324 11.70 -21.89 -4.21
CA VAL A 324 11.18 -20.53 -4.39
C VAL A 324 10.27 -20.44 -5.61
N ALA A 325 10.67 -21.00 -6.76
CA ALA A 325 9.81 -21.03 -7.94
C ALA A 325 8.47 -21.74 -7.65
N PHE A 326 8.52 -22.87 -6.93
CA PHE A 326 7.31 -23.57 -6.50
C PHE A 326 6.46 -22.72 -5.54
N TYR A 327 7.07 -22.08 -4.55
CA TYR A 327 6.38 -21.21 -3.60
C TYR A 327 5.66 -20.06 -4.31
N LEU A 328 6.32 -19.37 -5.25
CA LEU A 328 5.75 -18.24 -5.96
C LEU A 328 4.55 -18.63 -6.84
N LEU A 329 4.57 -19.83 -7.43
CA LEU A 329 3.49 -20.30 -8.31
C LEU A 329 2.36 -21.05 -7.58
N ASN A 330 2.67 -21.80 -6.52
CA ASN A 330 1.75 -22.74 -5.88
C ASN A 330 1.49 -22.45 -4.41
N GLY A 331 2.30 -21.62 -3.74
CA GLY A 331 2.02 -21.17 -2.39
C GLY A 331 0.81 -20.23 -2.42
N LYS A 332 -0.34 -20.70 -1.95
CA LYS A 332 -1.60 -19.94 -1.89
C LYS A 332 -2.08 -19.72 -0.46
N ARG A 333 -2.83 -18.65 -0.24
CA ARG A 333 -3.63 -18.42 0.97
C ARG A 333 -5.00 -19.09 0.84
N ASP A 334 -5.79 -19.03 1.91
CA ASP A 334 -7.16 -19.55 1.94
C ASP A 334 -8.10 -18.86 0.92
N ASP A 335 -7.76 -17.63 0.49
CA ASP A 335 -8.49 -16.88 -0.54
C ASP A 335 -8.07 -17.26 -1.98
N GLY A 336 -7.14 -18.20 -2.15
CA GLY A 336 -6.63 -18.65 -3.45
C GLY A 336 -5.57 -17.75 -4.08
N LEU A 337 -5.26 -16.59 -3.49
CA LEU A 337 -4.23 -15.69 -3.98
C LEU A 337 -2.82 -16.18 -3.58
N PRO A 338 -1.76 -15.78 -4.31
CA PRO A 338 -0.37 -16.09 -3.94
C PRO A 338 -0.09 -15.77 -2.48
N PHE A 339 0.67 -16.60 -1.77
CA PHE A 339 1.01 -16.42 -0.37
C PHE A 339 1.92 -15.21 -0.15
N ASP A 340 2.80 -14.96 -1.09
CA ASP A 340 3.74 -13.85 -1.05
C ASP A 340 3.06 -12.49 -1.33
N PRO A 341 3.15 -11.50 -0.43
CA PRO A 341 2.55 -10.18 -0.65
C PRO A 341 3.18 -9.42 -1.82
N VAL A 342 4.48 -9.59 -2.06
CA VAL A 342 5.21 -8.90 -3.12
C VAL A 342 4.83 -9.50 -4.47
N ALA A 343 4.67 -10.83 -4.55
CA ALA A 343 4.09 -11.48 -5.73
C ALA A 343 2.68 -10.95 -6.05
N ARG A 344 1.79 -10.89 -5.06
CA ARG A 344 0.43 -10.34 -5.26
C ARG A 344 0.46 -8.92 -5.82
N PHE A 345 1.36 -8.08 -5.31
CA PHE A 345 1.52 -6.71 -5.78
C PHE A 345 1.98 -6.64 -7.24
N HIS A 346 3.05 -7.34 -7.62
CA HIS A 346 3.61 -7.26 -8.97
C HIS A 346 2.72 -7.94 -10.03
N LEU A 347 2.17 -9.11 -9.71
CA LEU A 347 1.19 -9.79 -10.59
C LEU A 347 -0.08 -8.96 -10.73
N GLY A 348 -0.53 -8.33 -9.63
CA GLY A 348 -1.59 -7.34 -9.63
C GLY A 348 -1.29 -6.18 -10.57
N ASN A 349 -0.04 -5.72 -10.65
CA ASN A 349 0.38 -4.66 -11.58
C ASN A 349 0.68 -5.15 -13.02
N GLY A 350 0.38 -6.42 -13.35
CA GLY A 350 0.55 -6.96 -14.70
C GLY A 350 1.95 -7.48 -15.02
N ALA A 351 2.80 -7.67 -14.01
CA ALA A 351 4.08 -8.32 -14.22
C ALA A 351 3.93 -9.84 -14.40
N GLN A 352 5.00 -10.50 -14.83
CA GLN A 352 5.16 -11.95 -14.74
C GLN A 352 6.32 -12.33 -13.84
N VAL A 353 6.27 -13.50 -13.19
CA VAL A 353 7.43 -14.07 -12.49
C VAL A 353 8.48 -14.45 -13.52
N HIS A 354 9.66 -13.81 -13.50
CA HIS A 354 10.63 -13.93 -14.59
C HIS A 354 11.84 -14.80 -14.25
N ALA A 355 12.50 -14.51 -13.12
CA ALA A 355 13.71 -15.21 -12.69
C ALA A 355 13.84 -15.19 -11.15
N VAL A 356 14.52 -16.17 -10.58
CA VAL A 356 14.85 -16.25 -9.14
C VAL A 356 16.36 -16.32 -8.97
N HIS A 357 16.89 -15.67 -7.95
CA HIS A 357 18.33 -15.47 -7.76
C HIS A 357 18.79 -15.89 -6.37
N GLU A 358 19.81 -16.74 -6.32
CA GLU A 358 20.49 -17.16 -5.09
C GLU A 358 21.56 -16.13 -4.68
N ASN A 359 21.76 -15.92 -3.37
CA ASN A 359 22.68 -14.93 -2.81
C ASN A 359 22.46 -13.50 -3.34
N ALA A 360 21.22 -13.18 -3.70
CA ALA A 360 20.84 -11.90 -4.28
C ALA A 360 20.67 -10.79 -3.23
N ASP A 361 20.32 -11.15 -1.99
CA ASP A 361 20.34 -10.26 -0.84
C ASP A 361 20.99 -10.94 0.37
N ILE A 362 22.29 -10.72 0.54
CA ILE A 362 23.08 -11.28 1.66
C ILE A 362 22.96 -10.47 2.96
N SER A 363 22.08 -9.46 3.01
CA SER A 363 21.80 -8.76 4.27
C SER A 363 21.17 -9.69 5.30
N GLU A 364 21.32 -9.37 6.59
CA GLU A 364 20.69 -10.15 7.67
C GLU A 364 19.17 -10.30 7.45
N LYS A 365 18.52 -9.23 6.95
CA LYS A 365 17.10 -9.23 6.59
C LYS A 365 16.80 -10.20 5.44
N GLY A 366 17.55 -10.13 4.35
CA GLY A 366 17.36 -11.02 3.18
C GLY A 366 17.58 -12.49 3.53
N ILE A 367 18.60 -12.79 4.33
CA ILE A 367 18.85 -14.14 4.85
C ILE A 367 17.67 -14.61 5.71
N ASN A 368 17.19 -13.81 6.66
CA ASN A 368 16.09 -14.18 7.56
C ASN A 368 14.74 -14.35 6.84
N GLN A 369 14.50 -13.57 5.78
CA GLN A 369 13.23 -13.60 5.04
C GLN A 369 13.17 -14.74 4.02
N SER A 370 14.23 -14.92 3.24
CA SER A 370 14.21 -15.78 2.06
C SER A 370 15.50 -16.59 1.83
N GLN A 371 16.39 -16.67 2.83
CA GLN A 371 17.72 -17.29 2.68
C GLN A 371 18.55 -16.63 1.58
N GLY A 372 18.40 -15.31 1.43
CA GLY A 372 19.11 -14.50 0.44
C GLY A 372 18.56 -14.60 -0.98
N MET A 373 17.38 -15.21 -1.15
CA MET A 373 16.71 -15.29 -2.44
C MET A 373 15.99 -13.98 -2.79
N MET A 374 16.12 -13.55 -4.04
CA MET A 374 15.29 -12.50 -4.63
C MET A 374 14.66 -13.00 -5.93
N VAL A 375 13.72 -12.22 -6.46
CA VAL A 375 12.98 -12.54 -7.69
C VAL A 375 12.93 -11.32 -8.60
N ASN A 376 13.10 -11.53 -9.91
CA ASN A 376 12.67 -10.53 -10.88
C ASN A 376 11.23 -10.78 -11.32
N TYR A 377 10.43 -9.73 -11.27
CA TYR A 377 9.20 -9.63 -12.02
C TYR A 377 9.43 -8.82 -13.30
N LEU A 378 9.03 -9.33 -14.46
CA LEU A 378 9.17 -8.63 -15.73
C LEU A 378 7.88 -7.90 -16.07
N TYR A 379 7.99 -6.61 -16.40
CA TYR A 379 6.94 -5.79 -16.96
C TYR A 379 7.16 -5.62 -18.45
N ASP A 380 6.52 -6.48 -19.26
CA ASP A 380 6.46 -6.24 -20.71
C ASP A 380 5.33 -5.25 -20.99
N PRO A 381 5.61 -4.03 -21.50
CA PRO A 381 4.60 -2.99 -21.74
C PRO A 381 3.41 -3.47 -22.58
N SER A 382 3.64 -4.40 -23.51
CA SER A 382 2.60 -4.96 -24.38
C SER A 382 1.72 -6.00 -23.67
N MET A 383 2.21 -6.62 -22.60
CA MET A 383 1.54 -7.70 -21.88
C MET A 383 0.96 -7.27 -20.53
N ILE A 384 1.30 -6.09 -19.99
CA ILE A 384 0.83 -5.61 -18.68
C ILE A 384 -0.69 -5.78 -18.51
N GLY A 385 -1.49 -5.33 -19.48
CA GLY A 385 -2.95 -5.43 -19.40
C GLY A 385 -3.46 -6.88 -19.41
N ILE A 386 -2.88 -7.72 -20.27
CA ILE A 386 -3.25 -9.13 -20.40
C ILE A 386 -2.87 -9.92 -19.14
N ASN A 387 -1.67 -9.70 -18.63
CA ASN A 387 -1.18 -10.34 -17.41
C ASN A 387 -2.01 -9.93 -16.18
N HIS A 388 -2.37 -8.65 -16.11
CA HIS A 388 -3.26 -8.12 -15.08
C HIS A 388 -4.62 -8.85 -15.09
N GLU A 389 -5.28 -8.93 -16.25
CA GLU A 389 -6.57 -9.62 -16.40
C GLU A 389 -6.47 -11.10 -16.02
N LYS A 390 -5.45 -11.82 -16.50
CA LYS A 390 -5.20 -13.22 -16.14
C LYS A 390 -5.07 -13.42 -14.63
N PHE A 391 -4.36 -12.52 -13.96
CA PHE A 391 -4.16 -12.64 -12.52
C PHE A 391 -5.40 -12.26 -11.72
N VAL A 392 -6.02 -11.11 -12.02
CA VAL A 392 -7.12 -10.57 -11.21
C VAL A 392 -8.44 -11.28 -11.49
N SER A 393 -8.73 -11.64 -12.74
CA SER A 393 -10.00 -12.25 -13.12
C SER A 393 -9.94 -13.78 -13.09
N GLU A 394 -8.81 -14.38 -13.47
CA GLU A 394 -8.69 -15.83 -13.65
C GLU A 394 -7.82 -16.52 -12.58
N ASN A 395 -7.20 -15.77 -11.66
CA ASN A 395 -6.22 -16.26 -10.68
C ASN A 395 -5.04 -17.05 -11.30
N ILE A 396 -4.76 -16.81 -12.59
CA ILE A 396 -3.62 -17.40 -13.31
C ILE A 396 -2.39 -16.55 -13.02
N ILE A 397 -1.26 -17.19 -12.71
CA ILE A 397 0.02 -16.50 -12.50
C ILE A 397 0.82 -16.49 -13.81
N PRO A 398 1.03 -15.33 -14.46
CA PRO A 398 1.99 -15.21 -15.54
C PRO A 398 3.41 -15.49 -15.05
N ALA A 399 4.12 -16.38 -15.73
CA ALA A 399 5.49 -16.75 -15.40
C ALA A 399 6.27 -17.18 -16.65
N SER A 400 7.59 -17.01 -16.61
CA SER A 400 8.50 -17.49 -17.65
C SER A 400 8.53 -19.02 -17.74
N ASN A 401 8.93 -19.56 -18.89
CA ASN A 401 9.05 -21.00 -19.10
C ASN A 401 10.06 -21.64 -18.13
N GLU A 402 11.13 -20.91 -17.83
CA GLU A 402 12.19 -21.29 -16.91
C GLU A 402 11.62 -21.46 -15.49
N ILE A 403 10.82 -20.50 -15.00
CA ILE A 403 10.19 -20.56 -13.68
C ILE A 403 9.16 -21.70 -13.60
N ILE A 404 8.36 -21.89 -14.65
CA ILE A 404 7.40 -22.99 -14.74
C ILE A 404 8.15 -24.35 -14.68
N SER A 405 9.25 -24.49 -15.41
CA SER A 405 10.08 -25.69 -15.42
C SER A 405 10.70 -25.97 -14.04
N LEU A 406 11.27 -24.95 -13.39
CA LEU A 406 11.82 -25.04 -12.03
C LEU A 406 10.76 -25.51 -11.03
N SER A 407 9.58 -24.88 -11.05
CA SER A 407 8.48 -25.22 -10.14
C SER A 407 8.00 -26.66 -10.29
N LYS A 408 7.87 -27.18 -11.52
CA LYS A 408 7.40 -28.55 -11.77
C LYS A 408 8.35 -29.61 -11.25
N SER A 409 9.63 -29.28 -11.10
CA SER A 409 10.65 -30.24 -10.69
C SER A 409 10.62 -30.62 -9.20
N VAL A 410 9.90 -29.86 -8.36
CA VAL A 410 9.92 -29.94 -6.88
C VAL A 410 9.15 -31.12 -6.29
N VAL A 411 7.97 -31.42 -6.84
CA VAL A 411 7.02 -32.40 -6.26
C VAL A 411 7.24 -33.78 -6.88
N LYS A 412 7.14 -34.84 -6.07
CA LYS A 412 7.04 -36.21 -6.60
C LYS A 412 5.68 -36.35 -7.29
N VAL A 413 5.65 -36.64 -8.58
CA VAL A 413 4.42 -37.10 -9.23
C VAL A 413 4.16 -38.50 -8.66
N GLU A 414 3.04 -38.67 -7.96
CA GLU A 414 2.53 -40.00 -7.58
C GLU A 414 1.99 -40.72 -8.82
#